data_AF-A0A397UI29-F1
#
_entry.id   AF-A0A397UI29-F1
#
_cell.length_a   1.000
_cell.length_b   1.000
_cell.length_c   1.000
_cell.angle_alpha   90.00
_cell.angle_beta   90.00
_cell.angle_gamma   90.00
#
_symmetry.space_group_name_H-M   'P 1'
#
loop_
_entity.id
_entity.type
_entity.pdbx_description
1 polymer ?
#
loop_
_entity_poly.entity_id
_entity_poly.type
_entity_poly.pdbx_seq_one_letter_code
_entity_poly.pdbx_strand_id
1 'polypeptide(L)' 'MVDFQYYDFGEMKLIGEEGFGTVYNAYSKDIDQTIALKKLHHCSINDDSFREFIREVESIL' A
#
# COMPACT_ATOMS: atom_id res chain seq x y z
N MET A 1 14.23 -9.28 9.23
CA MET A 1 13.36 -8.54 8.28
C MET A 1 11.96 -8.64 8.87
N VAL A 2 11.31 -7.52 9.15
CA VAL A 2 9.93 -7.54 9.67
C VAL A 2 9.04 -7.71 8.45
N ASP A 3 8.38 -8.86 8.36
CA ASP A 3 7.41 -9.11 7.30
C ASP A 3 6.05 -8.59 7.77
N PHE A 4 5.47 -7.65 7.03
CA PHE A 4 4.13 -7.13 7.30
C PHE A 4 3.11 -7.98 6.54
N GLN A 5 2.25 -8.72 7.24
CA GLN A 5 1.15 -9.43 6.58
C GLN A 5 -0.06 -8.50 6.46
N TYR A 6 -0.78 -8.60 5.34
CA TYR A 6 -1.99 -7.80 5.12
C TYR A 6 -3.03 -7.95 6.25
N TYR A 7 -3.06 -9.12 6.91
CA TYR A 7 -3.98 -9.43 8.00
C TYR A 7 -3.59 -8.83 9.36
N ASP A 8 -2.38 -8.28 9.48
CA ASP A 8 -1.89 -7.62 10.71
C ASP A 8 -2.44 -6.20 10.86
N PHE A 9 -3.08 -5.70 9.80
CA PHE A 9 -3.75 -4.41 9.76
C PHE A 9 -5.25 -4.57 10.04
N GLY A 10 -5.74 -3.93 11.09
CA GLY A 10 -7.15 -3.86 11.48
C GLY A 10 -7.81 -2.54 11.09
N GLU A 11 -9.15 -2.51 11.17
CA GLU A 11 -9.95 -1.28 11.07
C GLU A 11 -9.70 -0.45 9.80
N MET A 12 -9.47 -1.12 8.67
CA MET A 12 -9.18 -0.45 7.40
C MET A 12 -10.37 0.38 6.92
N LYS A 13 -10.23 1.71 6.98
CA LYS A 13 -11.16 2.66 6.40
C LYS A 13 -10.56 3.26 5.15
N LEU A 14 -11.26 3.17 4.02
CA LEU A 14 -10.86 3.87 2.79
C LEU A 14 -10.79 5.38 3.04
N ILE A 15 -9.64 5.99 2.73
CA ILE A 15 -9.44 7.43 2.86
C ILE A 15 -9.03 8.12 1.54
N GLY A 16 -8.66 7.35 0.53
CA GLY A 16 -8.40 7.88 -0.82
C GLY A 16 -8.25 6.77 -1.84
N GLU A 17 -8.67 7.04 -3.07
CA GLU A 17 -8.50 6.16 -4.21
C GLU A 17 -8.26 7.02 -5.45
N GLU A 18 -7.06 6.92 -6.03
CA GLU A 18 -6.71 7.59 -7.28
C GLU A 18 -5.69 6.76 -8.04
N GLY A 19 -5.85 6.71 -9.38
CA GLY A 19 -4.86 6.29 -10.39
C GLY A 19 -4.09 4.99 -10.12
N PHE A 20 -3.14 5.08 -9.19
CA PHE A 20 -2.11 4.08 -8.93
C PHE A 20 -2.38 3.23 -7.68
N GLY A 21 -3.39 3.57 -6.88
CA GLY A 21 -3.73 2.76 -5.73
C GLY A 21 -4.85 3.28 -4.84
N THR A 22 -5.11 2.48 -3.82
CA THR A 22 -6.11 2.74 -2.79
C THR A 22 -5.41 2.92 -1.44
N VAL A 23 -5.73 3.99 -0.73
CA VAL A 23 -5.16 4.31 0.59
C VAL A 23 -6.21 4.08 1.68
N TYR A 24 -5.82 3.32 2.69
CA TYR A 24 -6.62 3.03 3.87
C TYR A 24 -6.00 3.68 5.10
N ASN A 25 -6.83 4.23 5.98
CA ASN A 25 -6.48 4.44 7.38
C ASN A 25 -6.61 3.09 8.07
N ALA A 26 -5.50 2.53 8.54
CA ALA A 26 -5.45 1.19 9.12
C ALA A 26 -4.67 1.19 10.43
N TYR A 27 -5.10 0.40 11.40
CA TYR A 27 -4.35 0.21 12.64
C TYR A 27 -3.43 -1.01 12.48
N SER A 28 -2.12 -0.80 12.67
CA SER A 28 -1.12 -1.88 12.64
C SER A 28 -0.91 -2.43 14.04
N LYS A 29 -1.12 -3.74 14.20
CA LYS A 29 -0.88 -4.44 15.48
C LYS A 29 0.60 -4.57 15.81
N ASP A 30 1.46 -4.64 14.78
CA ASP A 30 2.89 -4.88 14.95
C ASP A 30 3.62 -3.67 15.56
N ILE A 31 3.18 -2.46 15.21
CA ILE A 31 3.76 -1.21 15.71
C ILE A 31 2.81 -0.42 16.62
N ASP A 32 1.64 -0.98 16.94
CA ASP A 32 0.61 -0.40 17.82
C ASP A 32 0.23 1.05 17.43
N GLN A 33 0.04 1.29 16.13
CA GLN A 33 -0.22 2.64 15.60
C GLN A 33 -1.18 2.64 14.41
N THR A 34 -1.92 3.74 14.27
CA THR A 34 -2.70 4.04 13.08
C THR A 34 -1.80 4.60 11.98
N ILE A 35 -1.84 4.00 10.80
CA ILE A 35 -1.04 4.33 9.63
C ILE A 35 -1.90 4.57 8.38
N ALA A 36 -1.28 5.19 7.37
CA ALA A 36 -1.77 5.13 6.01
C ALA A 36 -1.23 3.87 5.31
N LEU A 37 -2.11 2.93 4.97
CA LEU A 37 -1.79 1.73 4.21
C LEU A 37 -2.19 1.94 2.75
N LYS A 38 -1.22 2.05 1.84
CA LYS A 38 -1.46 2.18 0.40
C LYS A 38 -1.36 0.83 -0.31
N LYS A 39 -2.48 0.36 -0.85
CA LYS A 39 -2.56 -0.79 -1.73
C LYS A 39 -2.42 -0.30 -3.18
N LEU A 40 -1.31 -0.66 -3.82
CA LEU A 40 -1.09 -0.33 -5.23
C LEU A 40 -1.97 -1.20 -6.13
N HIS A 41 -2.55 -0.60 -7.17
CA HIS A 41 -3.36 -1.33 -8.14
C HIS A 41 -2.43 -2.18 -9.02
N HIS A 42 -2.72 -3.47 -9.14
CA HIS A 42 -1.97 -4.33 -10.05
C HIS A 42 -2.40 -4.01 -11.49
N CYS A 43 -1.62 -3.19 -12.18
CA CYS A 43 -1.75 -3.01 -13.62
C CYS A 43 -1.21 -4.27 -14.32
N SER A 44 -1.89 -4.78 -15.36
CA SER A 44 -1.61 -6.06 -16.00
C SER A 44 -0.17 -6.23 -16.51
N ILE A 45 0.19 -7.49 -16.82
CA ILE A 45 1.51 -8.03 -17.20
C ILE A 45 2.01 -7.47 -18.55
N ASN A 46 2.31 -6.17 -18.58
CA ASN A 46 3.11 -5.54 -19.61
C ASN A 46 4.26 -4.84 -18.87
N ASP A 47 5.49 -4.92 -19.35
CA ASP A 47 6.72 -4.47 -18.64
C ASP A 47 6.68 -3.01 -18.11
N ASP A 48 5.75 -2.20 -18.61
CA ASP A 48 5.55 -0.82 -18.18
C ASP A 48 4.94 -0.68 -16.77
N SER A 49 4.08 -1.61 -16.34
CA SER A 49 3.38 -1.51 -15.05
C SER A 49 4.28 -1.78 -13.84
N PHE A 50 5.21 -2.72 -13.96
CA PHE A 50 6.20 -2.98 -12.91
C PHE A 50 7.18 -1.80 -12.75
N ARG A 51 7.54 -1.16 -13.86
CA ARG A 51 8.38 0.04 -13.82
C ARG A 51 7.67 1.21 -13.14
N GLU A 52 6.38 1.40 -13.41
CA GLU A 52 5.57 2.40 -12.71
C GLU A 52 5.46 2.11 -11.21
N PHE A 53 5.25 0.85 -10.85
CA PHE A 53 5.26 0.40 -9.45
C PHE A 53 6.58 0.75 -8.75
N ILE A 54 7.73 0.42 -9.36
CA ILE A 54 9.05 0.74 -8.79
C ILE A 54 9.24 2.26 -8.65
N ARG A 55 8.91 3.03 -9.69
CA ARG A 55 9.02 4.51 -9.64
C ARG A 55 8.20 5.11 -8.51
N GLU A 56 7.03 4.55 -8.23
CA GLU A 56 6.19 5.05 -7.14
C GLU A 56 6.77 4.73 -5.77
N VAL A 57 7.30 3.51 -5.58
CA VAL A 57 8.00 3.13 -4.34
C VAL A 57 9.23 4.01 -4.13
N GLU A 58 10.02 4.26 -5.18
CA GLU A 58 11.18 5.15 -5.13
C GLU A 58 10.80 6.61 -4.83
N SER A 59 9.61 7.07 -5.23
CA SER A 59 9.16 8.43 -4.94
C SER A 59 8.72 8.63 -3.49
N ILE A 60 8.53 7.56 -2.72
CA ILE A 60 8.08 7.58 -1.31
C ILE A 60 9.25 7.37 -0.33
N LEU A 61 10.34 6.75 -0.79
CA LEU A 61 11.58 6.50 -0.02
C LEU A 61 12.57 7.66 -0.12
#